data_AF-A0A0K0D4L6-F1
#
_entry.id   AF-A0A0K0D4L6-F1
#
_cell.length_a   1.000
_cell.length_b   1.000
_cell.length_c   1.000
_cell.angle_alpha   90.00
_cell.angle_beta   90.00
_cell.angle_gamma   90.00
#
_symmetry.space_group_name_H-M   'P 1'
#
loop_
_entity.id
_entity.type
_entity.pdbx_description
1 polymer ?
#
loop_
_entity_poly.entity_id
_entity_poly.type
_entity_poly.pdbx_seq_one_letter_code
_entity_poly.pdbx_strand_id
1 'polypeptide(L)'
;MAFDYTSTGVQIKRAQQKWTLPANSQPTPQLYLYNSLTRNKDLFVPNHGNVVKWYICGPTVYDSSHMGHARAYLSMDILRRVMMSYFGYDVHFIMNITDIDDKIIKRCYCSRQHHLLMSYLDNTEKNATLERIVEDVLAALENFKKKFESEVDTDKKKMYETMIEKVDKSALFLERTLQNNDKEGVDKAKEQLLNDARDILSEWLDAKYGVAINDHSVFDNLAKMYEKEFLSDMACLNVLPADVVTRVSEYVPEIIVFIEKIIENGYAYSTNDGSVSFFRRTFLDILL
;
A
#
# COMPACT_ATOMS: atom_id res chain seq x y z
N MET A 1 -36.31 -39.89 -90.27
CA MET A 1 -35.30 -40.63 -89.49
C MET A 1 -35.56 -40.34 -88.03
N ALA A 2 -35.67 -41.41 -87.24
CA ALA A 2 -35.98 -41.40 -85.82
C ALA A 2 -34.91 -40.69 -84.98
N PHE A 3 -35.29 -40.18 -83.81
CA PHE A 3 -34.80 -40.67 -82.52
C PHE A 3 -35.77 -40.29 -81.40
N ASP A 4 -36.26 -41.30 -80.70
CA ASP A 4 -36.97 -41.18 -79.41
C ASP A 4 -36.03 -40.61 -78.36
N TYR A 5 -36.56 -39.71 -77.52
CA TYR A 5 -35.99 -39.39 -76.22
C TYR A 5 -37.07 -39.59 -75.16
N THR A 6 -37.14 -40.82 -74.65
CA THR A 6 -37.75 -41.10 -73.35
C THR A 6 -36.89 -40.47 -72.27
N SER A 7 -37.39 -39.43 -71.62
CA SER A 7 -36.83 -38.93 -70.36
C SER A 7 -37.95 -38.84 -69.33
N THR A 8 -38.19 -39.94 -68.64
CA THR A 8 -38.92 -39.97 -67.37
C THR A 8 -38.07 -39.32 -66.29
N GLY A 9 -38.07 -37.99 -66.26
CA GLY A 9 -37.46 -37.20 -65.20
C GLY A 9 -38.53 -36.60 -64.31
N VAL A 10 -38.99 -37.34 -63.30
CA VAL A 10 -39.74 -36.73 -62.19
C VAL A 10 -38.77 -35.76 -61.50
N GLN A 11 -38.94 -34.47 -61.72
CA GLN A 11 -38.26 -33.44 -60.93
C GLN A 11 -38.76 -33.55 -59.48
N ILE A 12 -38.06 -34.33 -58.67
CA ILE A 12 -38.19 -34.25 -57.23
C ILE A 12 -37.67 -32.86 -56.85
N LYS A 13 -38.57 -31.89 -56.69
CA LYS A 13 -38.23 -30.62 -56.02
C LYS A 13 -37.62 -31.01 -54.69
N ARG A 14 -36.31 -30.76 -54.52
CA ARG A 14 -35.62 -30.97 -53.25
C ARG A 14 -36.38 -30.20 -52.19
N ALA A 15 -37.16 -30.90 -51.38
CA ALA A 15 -37.86 -30.31 -50.25
C ALA A 15 -36.77 -29.83 -49.28
N GLN A 16 -36.75 -28.52 -49.04
CA GLN A 16 -35.82 -27.93 -48.08
C GLN A 16 -36.07 -28.60 -46.73
N GLN A 17 -35.02 -29.19 -46.12
CA GLN A 17 -35.18 -29.86 -44.83
C GLN A 17 -35.82 -28.89 -43.83
N LYS A 18 -36.88 -29.36 -43.17
CA LYS A 18 -37.64 -28.54 -42.22
C LYS A 18 -36.70 -28.20 -41.07
N TRP A 19 -36.31 -26.93 -40.98
CA TRP A 19 -35.44 -26.45 -39.92
C TRP A 19 -36.11 -26.74 -38.58
N THR A 20 -35.45 -27.56 -37.76
CA THR A 20 -35.84 -27.80 -36.37
C THR A 20 -34.98 -26.93 -35.49
N LEU A 21 -35.61 -26.20 -34.56
CA LEU A 21 -34.86 -25.47 -33.54
C LEU A 21 -33.98 -26.47 -32.80
N PRO A 22 -32.66 -26.25 -32.71
CA PRO A 22 -31.82 -27.05 -31.84
C PRO A 22 -32.30 -26.84 -30.40
N ALA A 23 -32.74 -27.92 -29.75
CA ALA A 23 -33.04 -27.93 -28.33
C ALA A 23 -31.69 -27.85 -27.60
N ASN A 24 -31.16 -26.64 -27.40
CA ASN A 24 -30.00 -26.43 -26.56
C ASN A 24 -30.41 -26.82 -25.12
N SER A 25 -30.13 -28.07 -24.76
CA SER A 25 -30.52 -28.71 -23.50
C SER A 25 -29.49 -28.52 -22.39
N GLN A 26 -28.41 -27.78 -22.65
CA GLN A 26 -27.44 -27.43 -21.62
C GLN A 26 -27.91 -26.16 -20.90
N PRO A 27 -28.10 -26.19 -19.57
CA PRO A 27 -28.40 -24.98 -18.82
C PRO A 27 -27.26 -23.97 -19.02
N THR A 28 -27.62 -22.68 -19.10
CA THR A 28 -26.63 -21.59 -19.07
C THR A 28 -25.70 -21.80 -17.87
N PRO A 29 -24.37 -21.70 -18.05
CA PRO A 29 -23.44 -21.93 -16.96
C PRO A 29 -23.74 -20.98 -15.79
N GLN A 30 -23.91 -21.54 -14.60
CA GLN A 30 -24.19 -20.79 -13.38
C GLN A 30 -22.91 -20.54 -12.61
N LEU A 31 -22.73 -19.31 -12.14
CA LEU A 31 -21.56 -18.93 -11.34
C LEU A 31 -21.84 -19.21 -9.86
N TYR A 32 -20.99 -20.02 -9.24
CA TYR A 32 -21.00 -20.24 -7.80
C TYR A 32 -19.73 -19.65 -7.19
N LEU A 33 -19.89 -18.81 -6.17
CA LEU A 33 -18.78 -18.18 -5.47
C LEU A 33 -18.74 -18.64 -4.02
N TYR A 34 -17.54 -18.75 -3.46
CA TYR A 34 -17.38 -19.03 -2.05
C TYR A 34 -17.70 -17.78 -1.25
N ASN A 35 -18.73 -17.83 -0.41
CA ASN A 35 -19.17 -16.73 0.41
C ASN A 35 -18.61 -16.91 1.83
N SER A 36 -17.74 -15.99 2.25
CA SER A 36 -17.13 -16.05 3.59
C SER A 36 -18.14 -15.88 4.74
N LEU A 37 -19.32 -15.28 4.49
CA LEU A 37 -20.38 -15.11 5.48
C LEU A 37 -21.09 -16.44 5.78
N THR A 38 -21.47 -17.19 4.75
CA THR A 38 -22.15 -18.49 4.87
C THR A 38 -21.17 -19.67 4.95
N ARG A 39 -19.90 -19.42 4.60
CA ARG A 39 -18.81 -20.41 4.44
C ARG A 39 -19.13 -21.51 3.43
N ASN A 40 -20.05 -21.26 2.50
CA ASN A 40 -20.49 -22.19 1.47
C ASN A 40 -20.30 -21.60 0.06
N LYS A 41 -20.37 -22.47 -0.95
CA LYS A 41 -20.42 -22.05 -2.35
C LYS A 41 -21.87 -21.72 -2.70
N ASP A 42 -22.18 -20.43 -2.75
CA ASP A 42 -23.52 -19.94 -3.03
C ASP A 42 -23.65 -19.55 -4.51
N LEU A 43 -24.86 -19.65 -5.04
CA LEU A 43 -25.19 -19.17 -6.38
C LEU A 43 -25.02 -17.65 -6.41
N PHE A 44 -24.21 -17.14 -7.33
CA PHE A 44 -24.03 -15.71 -7.51
C PHE A 44 -25.19 -15.12 -8.32
N VAL A 45 -25.93 -14.20 -7.70
CA VAL A 45 -27.06 -13.49 -8.32
C VAL A 45 -26.85 -11.98 -8.14
N PRO A 46 -26.69 -11.20 -9.22
CA PRO A 46 -26.53 -9.74 -9.12
C PRO A 46 -27.82 -9.05 -8.65
N ASN A 47 -27.67 -7.94 -7.92
CA ASN A 47 -28.82 -7.17 -7.42
C ASN A 47 -29.63 -6.49 -8.55
N HIS A 48 -28.97 -6.11 -9.65
CA HIS A 48 -29.58 -5.34 -10.73
C HIS A 48 -29.29 -5.97 -12.09
N GLY A 49 -30.13 -6.94 -12.48
CA GLY A 49 -30.04 -7.60 -13.78
C GLY A 49 -28.67 -8.24 -13.99
N ASN A 50 -27.93 -7.74 -14.98
CA ASN A 50 -26.61 -8.26 -15.35
C ASN A 50 -25.44 -7.40 -14.83
N VAL A 51 -25.72 -6.34 -14.05
CA VAL A 51 -24.72 -5.40 -13.57
C VAL A 51 -24.18 -5.85 -12.21
N VAL A 52 -22.87 -5.98 -12.11
CA VAL A 52 -22.14 -6.36 -10.90
C VAL A 52 -21.33 -5.17 -10.41
N LYS A 53 -21.69 -4.63 -9.24
CA LYS A 53 -20.89 -3.61 -8.55
C LYS A 53 -19.86 -4.32 -7.66
N TRP A 54 -18.59 -4.16 -7.98
CA TRP A 54 -17.51 -4.86 -7.30
C TRP A 54 -16.52 -3.86 -6.70
N TYR A 55 -16.29 -3.98 -5.39
CA TYR A 55 -15.25 -3.25 -4.68
C TYR A 55 -14.09 -4.18 -4.27
N ILE A 56 -12.85 -3.76 -4.48
CA ILE A 56 -11.66 -4.42 -3.94
C ILE A 56 -10.81 -3.38 -3.19
N CYS A 57 -10.30 -3.76 -2.02
CA CYS A 57 -9.35 -2.95 -1.29
C CYS A 57 -8.06 -2.78 -2.09
N GLY A 58 -7.69 -1.55 -2.41
CA GLY A 58 -6.40 -1.26 -3.05
C GLY A 58 -5.26 -1.09 -2.06
N PRO A 59 -4.08 -0.68 -2.53
CA PRO A 59 -2.87 -0.66 -1.73
C PRO A 59 -2.79 0.57 -0.81
N THR A 60 -2.04 0.42 0.28
CA THR A 60 -1.49 1.56 1.03
C THR A 60 -0.20 2.01 0.35
N VAL A 61 -0.16 3.23 -0.19
CA VAL A 61 0.91 3.72 -1.07
C VAL A 61 2.10 4.31 -0.30
N TYR A 62 2.67 3.50 0.60
CA TYR A 62 3.85 3.86 1.39
C TYR A 62 5.15 3.23 0.88
N ASP A 63 5.07 2.17 0.06
CA ASP A 63 6.24 1.46 -0.43
C ASP A 63 5.93 0.73 -1.75
N SER A 64 6.98 0.26 -2.41
CA SER A 64 6.89 -0.51 -3.65
C SER A 64 6.04 -1.78 -3.48
N SER A 65 5.37 -2.17 -4.57
CA SER A 65 4.52 -3.35 -4.54
C SER A 65 5.33 -4.64 -4.53
N HIS A 66 4.96 -5.58 -3.68
CA HIS A 66 5.59 -6.89 -3.57
C HIS A 66 4.72 -7.99 -4.19
N MET A 67 5.27 -9.20 -4.33
CA MET A 67 4.58 -10.32 -5.00
C MET A 67 3.24 -10.70 -4.35
N GLY A 68 3.05 -10.42 -3.07
CA GLY A 68 1.78 -10.61 -2.37
C GLY A 68 0.65 -9.78 -2.99
N HIS A 69 0.93 -8.51 -3.27
CA HIS A 69 -0.01 -7.63 -3.99
C HIS A 69 -0.27 -8.16 -5.40
N ALA A 70 0.77 -8.46 -6.17
CA ALA A 70 0.63 -8.97 -7.54
C ALA A 70 -0.28 -10.20 -7.60
N ARG A 71 -0.08 -11.18 -6.70
CA ARG A 71 -0.92 -12.38 -6.61
C ARG A 71 -2.39 -12.03 -6.37
N ALA A 72 -2.67 -11.11 -5.45
CA ALA A 72 -4.04 -10.74 -5.10
C ALA A 72 -4.76 -10.08 -6.30
N TYR A 73 -4.17 -9.04 -6.90
CA TYR A 73 -4.79 -8.32 -8.01
C TYR A 73 -4.89 -9.17 -9.28
N LEU A 74 -3.89 -10.00 -9.58
CA LEU A 74 -3.97 -10.96 -10.69
C LEU A 74 -5.11 -11.97 -10.51
N SER A 75 -5.28 -12.51 -9.30
CA SER A 75 -6.36 -13.47 -9.04
C SER A 75 -7.73 -12.84 -9.25
N MET A 76 -7.89 -11.58 -8.84
CA MET A 76 -9.13 -10.83 -9.01
C MET A 76 -9.37 -10.42 -10.47
N ASP A 77 -8.32 -10.05 -11.21
CA ASP A 77 -8.39 -9.75 -12.64
C ASP A 77 -8.81 -10.97 -13.46
N ILE A 78 -8.26 -12.15 -13.16
CA ILE A 78 -8.67 -13.41 -13.80
C ILE A 78 -10.16 -13.65 -13.55
N LEU A 79 -10.63 -13.47 -12.31
CA LEU A 79 -12.05 -13.64 -11.99
C LEU A 79 -12.93 -12.62 -12.73
N ARG A 80 -12.53 -11.34 -12.77
CA ARG A 80 -13.20 -10.29 -13.54
C ARG A 80 -13.32 -10.66 -15.02
N ARG A 81 -12.23 -11.12 -15.64
CA ARG A 81 -12.21 -11.54 -17.04
C ARG A 81 -13.11 -12.75 -17.30
N VAL A 82 -13.15 -13.72 -16.38
CA VAL A 82 -14.07 -14.86 -16.49
C VAL A 82 -15.52 -14.41 -16.37
N MET A 83 -15.84 -13.52 -15.42
CA MET A 83 -17.20 -12.99 -15.26
C MET A 83 -17.68 -12.21 -16.47
N MET A 84 -16.82 -11.37 -17.06
CA MET A 84 -17.16 -10.56 -18.23
C MET A 84 -17.21 -11.39 -19.52
N SER A 85 -16.17 -12.20 -19.80
CA SER A 85 -16.04 -12.87 -21.09
C SER A 85 -16.82 -14.18 -21.19
N TYR A 86 -16.89 -14.96 -20.10
CA TYR A 86 -17.54 -16.28 -20.13
C TYR A 86 -19.01 -16.23 -19.70
N PHE A 87 -19.32 -15.49 -18.62
CA PHE A 87 -20.69 -15.37 -18.11
C PHE A 87 -21.43 -14.14 -18.68
N GLY A 88 -20.72 -13.20 -19.29
CA GLY A 88 -21.32 -12.02 -19.92
C GLY A 88 -21.77 -10.94 -18.95
N TYR A 89 -21.31 -10.93 -17.69
CA TYR A 89 -21.69 -9.91 -16.71
C TYR A 89 -21.08 -8.54 -17.04
N ASP A 90 -21.84 -7.49 -16.77
CA ASP A 90 -21.36 -6.10 -16.83
C ASP A 90 -20.77 -5.72 -15.46
N VAL A 91 -19.44 -5.76 -15.35
CA VAL A 91 -18.75 -5.56 -14.07
C VAL A 91 -18.27 -4.11 -13.97
N HIS A 92 -18.82 -3.39 -12.99
CA HIS A 92 -18.36 -2.06 -12.59
C HIS A 92 -17.44 -2.18 -11.38
N PHE A 93 -16.14 -2.09 -11.62
CA PHE A 93 -15.07 -2.33 -10.67
C PHE A 93 -14.53 -1.04 -10.04
N ILE A 94 -14.57 -0.97 -8.71
CA ILE A 94 -14.12 0.15 -7.89
C ILE A 94 -12.95 -0.30 -7.01
N MET A 95 -11.89 0.51 -6.96
CA MET A 95 -10.72 0.26 -6.11
C MET A 95 -10.36 1.54 -5.36
N ASN A 96 -10.12 1.43 -4.05
CA ASN A 96 -9.60 2.55 -3.28
C ASN A 96 -8.07 2.62 -3.32
N ILE A 97 -7.50 3.79 -3.06
CA ILE A 97 -6.07 3.95 -2.76
C ILE A 97 -5.96 4.59 -1.39
N THR A 98 -5.25 3.93 -0.49
CA THR A 98 -5.02 4.44 0.86
C THR A 98 -3.77 5.32 0.84
N ASP A 99 -3.98 6.61 0.63
CA ASP A 99 -2.95 7.66 0.57
C ASP A 99 -2.77 8.42 1.90
N ILE A 100 -3.62 8.13 2.89
CA ILE A 100 -3.50 8.63 4.27
C ILE A 100 -3.38 7.43 5.21
N ASP A 101 -2.22 7.26 5.84
CA ASP A 101 -1.94 6.20 6.82
C ASP A 101 -0.71 6.56 7.68
N ASP A 102 -0.67 6.10 8.93
CA ASP A 102 0.47 6.28 9.83
C ASP A 102 1.79 5.74 9.22
N LYS A 103 1.72 4.69 8.40
CA LYS A 103 2.89 4.14 7.71
C LYS A 103 3.44 5.08 6.66
N ILE A 104 2.59 5.81 5.95
CA ILE A 104 2.99 6.82 4.96
C ILE A 104 3.69 7.98 5.68
N ILE A 105 3.11 8.41 6.79
CA ILE A 105 3.69 9.47 7.63
C ILE A 105 5.08 9.06 8.13
N LYS A 106 5.19 7.87 8.74
CA LYS A 106 6.48 7.32 9.21
C LYS A 106 7.50 7.19 8.07
N ARG A 107 7.08 6.70 6.91
CA ARG A 107 7.97 6.56 5.74
C ARG A 107 8.46 7.91 5.26
N CYS A 108 7.60 8.92 5.20
CA CYS A 108 7.98 10.28 4.83
C CYS A 108 9.01 10.87 5.81
N TYR A 109 8.79 10.68 7.12
CA TYR A 109 9.78 11.05 8.14
C TYR A 109 11.12 10.32 7.93
N CYS A 110 11.11 9.01 7.71
CA CYS A 110 12.34 8.25 7.46
C CYS A 110 13.05 8.68 6.15
N SER A 111 12.30 8.95 5.08
CA SER A 111 12.87 9.44 3.81
C SER A 111 13.48 10.84 3.97
N ARG A 112 12.84 11.71 4.77
CA ARG A 112 13.36 13.03 5.12
C ARG A 112 14.63 12.93 5.95
N GLN A 113 14.63 12.10 6.99
CA GLN A 113 15.79 11.76 7.82
C GLN A 113 16.96 11.26 6.95
N HIS A 114 16.67 10.34 6.02
CA HIS A 114 17.65 9.82 5.09
C HIS A 114 18.22 10.92 4.18
N HIS A 115 17.36 11.77 3.61
CA HIS A 115 17.79 12.87 2.75
C HIS A 115 18.67 13.90 3.48
N LEU A 116 18.28 14.28 4.70
CA LEU A 116 19.05 15.20 5.55
C LEU A 116 20.41 14.59 5.92
N LEU A 117 20.42 13.30 6.27
CA LEU A 117 21.65 12.59 6.57
C LEU A 117 22.58 12.50 5.35
N MET A 118 22.07 12.13 4.17
CA MET A 118 22.88 12.08 2.94
C MET A 118 23.45 13.46 2.60
N SER A 119 22.63 14.52 2.71
CA SER A 119 23.09 15.90 2.50
C SER A 119 24.15 16.33 3.51
N TYR A 120 24.06 15.83 4.76
CA TYR A 120 25.05 16.06 5.79
C TYR A 120 26.37 15.32 5.51
N LEU A 121 26.30 14.06 5.07
CA LEU A 121 27.46 13.25 4.66
C LEU A 121 28.18 13.88 3.46
N ASP A 122 27.45 14.29 2.42
CA ASP A 122 28.01 14.96 1.24
C ASP A 122 28.70 16.29 1.59
N ASN A 123 28.16 17.04 2.55
CA ASN A 123 28.76 18.29 3.04
C ASN A 123 29.98 18.04 3.93
N THR A 124 29.99 16.94 4.70
CA THR A 124 31.10 16.56 5.57
C THR A 124 32.29 16.01 4.80
N GLU A 125 32.08 15.37 3.64
CA GLU A 125 33.16 15.01 2.71
C GLU A 125 33.80 16.25 2.05
N LYS A 126 33.04 17.33 1.84
CA LYS A 126 33.50 18.52 1.11
C LYS A 126 34.13 19.60 1.98
N ASN A 127 33.64 19.84 3.21
CA ASN A 127 33.96 21.07 3.96
C ASN A 127 33.97 20.96 5.50
N ALA A 128 33.76 19.79 6.12
CA ALA A 128 33.64 19.72 7.59
C ALA A 128 34.96 19.34 8.28
N THR A 129 35.32 20.11 9.31
CA THR A 129 36.37 19.74 10.26
C THR A 129 35.89 18.60 11.16
N LEU A 130 36.83 17.74 11.58
CA LEU A 130 36.55 16.58 12.44
C LEU A 130 35.91 17.01 13.77
N GLU A 131 36.23 18.20 14.27
CA GLU A 131 35.64 18.77 15.49
C GLU A 131 34.12 18.97 15.36
N ARG A 132 33.63 19.49 14.24
CA ARG A 132 32.19 19.72 14.02
C ARG A 132 31.40 18.43 14.03
N ILE A 133 31.96 17.36 13.45
CA ILE A 133 31.30 16.06 13.41
C ILE A 133 31.16 15.48 14.81
N VAL A 134 32.21 15.59 15.62
CA VAL A 134 32.18 15.14 17.02
C VAL A 134 31.19 15.97 17.84
N GLU A 135 31.18 17.30 17.67
CA GLU A 135 30.20 18.18 18.32
C GLU A 135 28.75 17.82 17.96
N ASP A 136 28.46 17.61 16.68
CA ASP A 136 27.12 17.26 16.20
C ASP A 136 26.68 15.87 16.72
N VAL A 137 27.59 14.88 16.76
CA VAL A 137 27.32 13.54 17.34
C VAL A 137 27.05 13.61 18.84
N LEU A 138 27.82 14.41 19.59
CA LEU A 138 27.62 14.59 21.03
C LEU A 138 26.28 15.28 21.32
N ALA A 139 25.94 16.32 20.55
CA ALA A 139 24.66 17.00 20.66
C ALA A 139 23.48 16.07 20.32
N ALA A 140 23.64 15.21 19.31
CA ALA A 140 22.65 14.21 18.94
C ALA A 140 22.46 13.15 20.05
N LEU A 141 23.55 12.65 20.64
CA LEU A 141 23.51 11.73 21.77
C LEU A 141 22.82 12.32 23.00
N GLU A 142 23.08 13.58 23.33
CA GLU A 142 22.44 14.23 24.47
C GLU A 142 20.92 14.35 24.27
N ASN A 143 20.49 14.69 23.06
CA ASN A 143 19.07 14.75 22.72
C ASN A 143 18.42 13.35 22.77
N PHE A 144 19.13 12.33 22.29
CA PHE A 144 18.66 10.95 22.33
C PHE A 144 18.56 10.39 23.75
N LYS A 145 19.49 10.77 24.66
CA LYS A 145 19.43 10.41 26.09
C LYS A 145 18.20 11.00 26.79
N LYS A 146 17.83 12.25 26.49
CA LYS A 146 16.58 12.86 27.01
C LYS A 146 15.33 12.08 26.58
N LYS A 147 15.30 11.61 25.33
CA LYS A 147 14.22 10.76 24.81
C LYS A 147 14.21 9.39 25.50
N PHE A 148 15.37 8.78 25.72
CA PHE A 148 15.52 7.52 26.45
C PHE A 148 14.94 7.59 27.87
N GLU A 149 15.20 8.68 28.59
CA GLU A 149 14.68 8.88 29.96
C GLU A 149 13.14 9.00 29.99
N SER A 150 12.54 9.55 28.93
CA SER A 150 11.08 9.72 28.81
C SER A 150 10.32 8.46 28.38
N GLU A 151 11.01 7.43 27.87
CA GLU A 151 10.38 6.21 27.37
C GLU A 151 9.91 5.31 28.53
N VAL A 152 8.76 4.64 28.37
CA VAL A 152 8.17 3.78 29.41
C VAL A 152 8.29 2.30 29.06
N ASP A 153 8.39 1.99 27.76
CA ASP A 153 8.46 0.64 27.22
C ASP A 153 9.84 -0.03 27.50
N THR A 154 9.82 -1.22 28.09
CA THR A 154 11.02 -1.97 28.48
C THR A 154 11.85 -2.49 27.31
N ASP A 155 11.20 -2.86 26.20
CA ASP A 155 11.89 -3.42 25.04
C ASP A 155 12.54 -2.31 24.22
N LYS A 156 11.85 -1.17 24.08
CA LYS A 156 12.44 0.02 23.45
C LYS A 156 13.62 0.57 24.25
N LYS A 157 13.54 0.55 25.58
CA LYS A 157 14.66 0.94 26.45
C LYS A 157 15.91 0.11 26.18
N LYS A 158 15.81 -1.22 26.12
CA LYS A 158 16.95 -2.09 25.81
C LYS A 158 17.54 -1.79 24.43
N MET A 159 16.68 -1.52 23.44
CA MET A 159 17.12 -1.16 22.10
C MET A 159 17.92 0.15 22.10
N TYR A 160 17.39 1.19 22.77
CA TYR A 160 18.06 2.48 22.89
C TYR A 160 19.38 2.41 23.68
N GLU A 161 19.41 1.64 24.77
CA GLU A 161 20.63 1.39 25.55
C GLU A 161 21.72 0.75 24.68
N THR A 162 21.34 -0.26 23.87
CA THR A 162 22.27 -0.91 22.93
C THR A 162 22.79 0.07 21.87
N MET A 163 21.95 0.99 21.38
CA MET A 163 22.35 2.02 20.41
C MET A 163 23.32 3.02 21.03
N ILE A 164 23.03 3.53 22.23
CA ILE A 164 23.90 4.47 22.96
C ILE A 164 25.25 3.83 23.24
N GLU A 165 25.27 2.58 23.74
CA GLU A 165 26.53 1.86 23.99
C GLU A 165 27.40 1.69 22.75
N LYS A 166 26.79 1.43 21.59
CA LYS A 166 27.53 1.29 20.32
C LYS A 166 28.21 2.59 19.95
N VAL A 167 27.49 3.71 20.01
CA VAL A 167 28.05 5.02 19.67
C VAL A 167 29.11 5.45 20.68
N ASP A 168 28.90 5.24 21.99
CA ASP A 168 29.89 5.54 23.02
C ASP A 168 31.19 4.72 22.83
N LYS A 169 31.07 3.42 22.46
CA LYS A 169 32.24 2.57 22.13
C LYS A 169 33.00 3.09 20.90
N SER A 170 32.29 3.51 19.86
CA SER A 170 32.90 4.05 18.63
C SER A 170 33.50 5.44 18.85
N ALA A 171 32.91 6.26 19.72
CA ALA A 171 33.47 7.56 20.12
C ALA A 171 34.78 7.38 20.93
N LEU A 172 34.81 6.46 21.90
CA LEU A 172 36.03 6.12 22.65
C LEU A 172 37.13 5.57 21.74
N PHE A 173 36.76 4.81 20.70
CA PHE A 173 37.71 4.32 19.71
C PHE A 173 38.33 5.45 18.89
N LEU A 174 37.53 6.45 18.50
CA LEU A 174 38.00 7.66 17.83
C LEU A 174 38.94 8.48 18.72
N GLU A 175 38.61 8.68 20.00
CA GLU A 175 39.47 9.40 20.95
C GLU A 175 40.84 8.74 21.14
N ARG A 176 40.87 7.41 21.26
CA ARG A 176 42.13 6.65 21.40
C ARG A 176 42.99 6.72 20.14
N THR A 177 42.37 6.67 18.96
CA THR A 177 43.10 6.74 17.68
C THR A 177 43.66 8.14 17.44
N LEU A 178 42.94 9.19 17.85
CA LEU A 178 43.44 10.57 17.84
C LEU A 178 44.66 10.76 18.77
N GLN A 179 44.66 10.15 19.96
CA GLN A 179 45.80 10.20 20.88
C GLN A 179 47.05 9.47 20.33
N ASN A 180 46.86 8.46 19.50
CA ASN A 180 47.95 7.68 18.90
C ASN A 180 48.52 8.29 17.60
N ASN A 181 47.98 9.43 17.14
CA ASN A 181 48.46 10.19 15.96
C ASN A 181 48.47 9.40 14.62
N ASP A 182 47.68 8.35 14.51
CA ASP A 182 47.54 7.54 13.29
C ASP A 182 46.46 8.10 12.36
N LYS A 183 46.88 8.72 11.25
CA LYS A 183 45.95 9.38 10.31
C LYS A 183 45.01 8.39 9.59
N GLU A 184 45.50 7.21 9.24
CA GLU A 184 44.69 6.23 8.49
C GLU A 184 43.69 5.50 9.41
N GLY A 185 44.07 5.31 10.68
CA GLY A 185 43.18 4.83 11.73
C GLY A 185 42.07 5.81 12.08
N VAL A 186 42.34 7.12 12.04
CA VAL A 186 41.36 8.18 12.33
C VAL A 186 40.25 8.24 11.28
N ASP A 187 40.57 8.09 9.99
CA ASP A 187 39.55 8.10 8.93
C ASP A 187 38.60 6.89 9.03
N LYS A 188 39.14 5.69 9.32
CA LYS A 188 38.32 4.49 9.57
C LYS A 188 37.47 4.62 10.84
N ALA A 189 38.03 5.19 11.91
CA ALA A 189 37.30 5.43 13.14
C ALA A 189 36.16 6.44 12.95
N LYS A 190 36.38 7.48 12.11
CA LYS A 190 35.36 8.45 11.72
C LYS A 190 34.21 7.80 10.94
N GLU A 191 34.53 6.97 9.94
CA GLU A 191 33.52 6.26 9.14
C GLU A 191 32.70 5.30 10.02
N GLN A 192 33.37 4.58 10.93
CA GLN A 192 32.70 3.70 11.88
C GLN A 192 31.75 4.48 12.82
N LEU A 193 32.20 5.62 13.35
CA LEU A 193 31.37 6.47 14.20
C LEU A 193 30.14 7.00 13.46
N LEU A 194 30.31 7.47 12.21
CA LEU A 194 29.19 7.96 11.40
C LEU A 194 28.19 6.85 11.07
N ASN A 195 28.67 5.63 10.80
CA ASN A 195 27.81 4.48 10.54
C ASN A 195 27.03 4.05 11.80
N ASP A 196 27.68 4.01 12.96
CA ASP A 196 27.02 3.63 14.22
C ASP A 196 26.09 4.73 14.75
N ALA A 197 26.43 6.00 14.53
CA ALA A 197 25.63 7.16 14.92
C ALA A 197 24.53 7.52 13.91
N ARG A 198 24.42 6.79 12.80
CA ARG A 198 23.52 7.10 11.67
C ARG A 198 22.08 7.37 12.11
N ASP A 199 21.51 6.46 12.89
CA ASP A 199 20.12 6.55 13.33
C ASP A 199 19.90 7.75 14.26
N ILE A 200 20.81 7.94 15.22
CA ILE A 200 20.77 9.03 16.21
C ILE A 200 20.95 10.40 15.52
N LEU A 201 21.90 10.50 14.60
CA LEU A 201 22.14 11.71 13.80
C LEU A 201 20.94 12.03 12.92
N SER A 202 20.34 11.03 12.28
CA SER A 202 19.19 11.24 11.42
C SER A 202 18.00 11.83 12.20
N GLU A 203 17.75 11.34 13.41
CA GLU A 203 16.69 11.84 14.28
C GLU A 203 16.99 13.26 14.79
N TRP A 204 18.24 13.55 15.16
CA TRP A 204 18.64 14.88 15.60
C TRP A 204 18.57 15.92 14.47
N LEU A 205 19.03 15.58 13.27
CA LEU A 205 18.91 16.42 12.07
C LEU A 205 17.46 16.71 11.75
N ASP A 206 16.58 15.72 11.91
CA ASP A 206 15.15 15.86 11.72
C ASP A 206 14.49 16.76 12.77
N ALA A 207 14.89 16.64 14.03
CA ALA A 207 14.43 17.55 15.08
C ALA A 207 14.85 19.01 14.83
N LYS A 208 16.04 19.22 14.27
CA LYS A 208 16.62 20.55 14.03
C LYS A 208 16.12 21.21 12.75
N TYR A 209 15.98 20.44 11.67
CA TYR A 209 15.67 20.95 10.32
C TYR A 209 14.34 20.45 9.76
N GLY A 210 13.74 19.41 10.36
CA GLY A 210 12.49 18.82 9.88
C GLY A 210 11.27 19.72 10.02
N VAL A 211 11.25 20.64 10.99
CA VAL A 211 10.15 21.62 11.15
C VAL A 211 10.08 22.61 9.98
N ALA A 212 11.20 22.86 9.30
CA ALA A 212 11.21 23.71 8.11
C ALA A 212 10.53 23.04 6.90
N ILE A 213 10.32 21.71 6.94
CA ILE A 213 9.66 20.91 5.91
C ILE A 213 8.27 20.52 6.44
N ASN A 214 7.40 21.53 6.57
CA ASN A 214 5.97 21.36 6.91
C ASN A 214 5.08 21.33 5.66
N ASP A 215 5.67 21.05 4.51
CA ASP A 215 4.94 21.02 3.27
C ASP A 215 4.16 19.70 3.14
N HIS A 216 2.83 19.79 3.22
CA HIS A 216 1.93 18.66 2.97
C HIS A 216 2.18 18.03 1.59
N SER A 217 2.75 18.80 0.65
CA SER A 217 3.12 18.31 -0.67
C SER A 217 4.08 17.12 -0.62
N VAL A 218 4.93 17.00 0.41
CA VAL A 218 5.89 15.88 0.50
C VAL A 218 5.17 14.54 0.70
N PHE A 219 4.13 14.52 1.53
CA PHE A 219 3.32 13.31 1.77
C PHE A 219 2.51 12.96 0.52
N ASP A 220 1.87 13.96 -0.09
CA ASP A 220 1.12 13.77 -1.34
C ASP A 220 2.01 13.29 -2.48
N ASN A 221 3.22 13.83 -2.61
CA ASN A 221 4.16 13.45 -3.65
C ASN A 221 4.67 12.01 -3.46
N LEU A 222 4.92 11.60 -2.22
CA LEU A 222 5.31 10.23 -1.90
C LEU A 222 4.19 9.25 -2.26
N ALA A 223 2.96 9.54 -1.82
CA ALA A 223 1.79 8.72 -2.13
C ALA A 223 1.54 8.62 -3.64
N LYS A 224 1.61 9.74 -4.37
CA LYS A 224 1.45 9.78 -5.85
C LYS A 224 2.54 9.02 -6.57
N MET A 225 3.78 9.06 -6.07
CA MET A 225 4.89 8.30 -6.66
C MET A 225 4.64 6.80 -6.56
N TYR A 226 4.32 6.29 -5.37
CA TYR A 226 4.05 4.86 -5.18
C TYR A 226 2.72 4.41 -5.80
N GLU A 227 1.71 5.28 -5.86
CA GLU A 227 0.50 5.04 -6.65
C GLU A 227 0.86 4.81 -8.12
N LYS A 228 1.66 5.70 -8.70
CA LYS A 228 2.07 5.60 -10.11
C LYS A 228 2.89 4.34 -10.37
N GLU A 229 3.80 4.01 -9.46
CA GLU A 229 4.59 2.77 -9.51
C GLU A 229 3.68 1.54 -9.47
N PHE A 230 2.74 1.47 -8.52
CA PHE A 230 1.77 0.39 -8.42
C PHE A 230 0.95 0.22 -9.71
N LEU A 231 0.40 1.31 -10.25
CA LEU A 231 -0.38 1.26 -11.49
C LEU A 231 0.48 0.81 -12.67
N SER A 232 1.74 1.23 -12.73
CA SER A 232 2.70 0.77 -13.74
C SER A 232 2.99 -0.72 -13.61
N ASP A 233 3.19 -1.23 -12.40
CA ASP A 233 3.42 -2.66 -12.15
C ASP A 233 2.21 -3.50 -12.55
N MET A 234 1.00 -3.05 -12.20
CA MET A 234 -0.24 -3.73 -12.57
C MET A 234 -0.42 -3.75 -14.10
N ALA A 235 -0.11 -2.65 -14.78
CA ALA A 235 -0.13 -2.59 -16.24
C ALA A 235 0.90 -3.54 -16.87
N CYS A 236 2.12 -3.62 -16.33
CA CYS A 236 3.15 -4.58 -16.77
C CYS A 236 2.70 -6.04 -16.58
N LEU A 237 1.89 -6.32 -15.55
CA LEU A 237 1.28 -7.63 -15.30
C LEU A 237 0.01 -7.88 -16.13
N ASN A 238 -0.38 -6.96 -17.02
CA ASN A 238 -1.59 -7.02 -17.83
C ASN A 238 -2.89 -7.13 -17.00
N VAL A 239 -2.89 -6.55 -15.79
CA VAL A 239 -4.10 -6.38 -14.97
C VAL A 239 -4.94 -5.25 -15.56
N LEU A 240 -6.25 -5.46 -15.71
CA LEU A 240 -7.15 -4.42 -16.19
C LEU A 240 -7.28 -3.30 -15.14
N PRO A 241 -7.26 -2.01 -15.55
CA PRO A 241 -7.48 -0.91 -14.62
C PRO A 241 -8.89 -0.97 -14.02
N ALA A 242 -9.03 -0.43 -12.81
CA ALA A 242 -10.35 -0.21 -12.21
C ALA A 242 -11.14 0.83 -13.02
N ASP A 243 -12.47 0.68 -13.03
CA ASP A 243 -13.35 1.63 -13.72
C ASP A 243 -13.42 2.94 -12.92
N VAL A 244 -13.35 2.86 -11.58
CA VAL A 244 -13.24 4.00 -10.68
C VAL A 244 -12.14 3.73 -9.64
N VAL A 245 -11.24 4.70 -9.50
CA VAL A 245 -10.24 4.73 -8.44
C VAL A 245 -10.58 5.88 -7.48
N THR A 246 -10.69 5.58 -6.19
CA THR A 246 -11.03 6.56 -5.14
C THR A 246 -9.88 6.72 -4.15
N ARG A 247 -9.40 7.94 -3.91
CA ARG A 247 -8.36 8.19 -2.91
C ARG A 247 -8.97 8.57 -1.57
N VAL A 248 -8.38 8.17 -0.46
CA VAL A 248 -8.94 8.50 0.86
C VAL A 248 -8.93 10.02 1.09
N SER A 249 -7.88 10.72 0.64
CA SER A 249 -7.78 12.18 0.71
C SER A 249 -8.93 12.93 0.02
N GLU A 250 -9.50 12.36 -1.05
CA GLU A 250 -10.59 12.97 -1.82
C GLU A 250 -11.96 12.82 -1.14
N TYR A 251 -12.11 11.82 -0.26
CA TYR A 251 -13.39 11.45 0.37
C TYR A 251 -13.44 11.75 1.88
N VAL A 252 -12.49 12.51 2.41
CA VAL A 252 -12.47 12.90 3.83
C VAL A 252 -13.77 13.59 4.27
N PRO A 253 -14.37 14.52 3.50
CA PRO A 253 -15.64 15.16 3.88
C PRO A 253 -16.78 14.14 4.04
N GLU A 254 -16.90 13.18 3.12
CA GLU A 254 -17.90 12.12 3.15
C GLU A 254 -17.70 11.17 4.32
N ILE A 255 -16.44 10.85 4.65
CA ILE A 255 -16.08 10.04 5.83
C ILE A 255 -16.53 10.75 7.11
N ILE A 256 -16.31 12.06 7.23
CA ILE A 256 -16.75 12.85 8.39
C ILE A 256 -18.27 12.78 8.54
N VAL A 257 -19.02 13.05 7.47
CA VAL A 257 -20.49 12.99 7.48
C VAL A 257 -20.99 11.58 7.84
N PHE A 258 -20.28 10.53 7.39
CA PHE A 258 -20.62 9.16 7.75
C PHE A 258 -20.38 8.88 9.24
N ILE A 259 -19.26 9.34 9.80
CA ILE A 259 -18.95 9.21 11.23
C ILE A 259 -19.96 9.98 12.08
N GLU A 260 -20.33 11.19 11.68
CA GLU A 260 -21.37 11.98 12.36
C GLU A 260 -22.68 11.20 12.47
N LYS A 261 -23.14 10.60 11.36
CA LYS A 261 -24.35 9.75 11.36
C LYS A 261 -24.23 8.54 12.27
N ILE A 262 -23.05 7.93 12.35
CA ILE A 262 -22.82 6.78 13.25
C ILE A 262 -22.93 7.21 14.71
N ILE A 263 -22.40 8.38 15.05
CA ILE A 263 -22.51 8.97 16.40
C ILE A 263 -23.97 9.29 16.71
N GLU A 264 -24.69 9.95 15.78
CA GLU A 264 -26.12 10.26 15.92
C GLU A 264 -26.97 9.01 16.15
N ASN A 265 -26.63 7.91 15.47
CA ASN A 265 -27.31 6.63 15.62
C ASN A 265 -26.87 5.84 16.88
N GLY A 266 -25.96 6.37 17.70
CA GLY A 266 -25.51 5.75 18.95
C GLY A 266 -24.52 4.59 18.78
N TYR A 267 -23.89 4.45 17.60
CA TYR A 267 -22.91 3.38 17.32
C TYR A 267 -21.46 3.82 17.51
N ALA A 268 -21.20 5.11 17.77
CA ALA A 268 -19.88 5.63 18.10
C ALA A 268 -19.94 6.66 19.23
N TYR A 269 -18.80 6.87 19.89
CA TYR A 269 -18.64 7.84 20.96
C TYR A 269 -17.31 8.57 20.86
N SER A 270 -17.27 9.81 21.34
CA SER A 270 -16.03 10.56 21.49
C SER A 270 -15.36 10.23 22.82
N THR A 271 -14.05 10.06 22.78
CA THR A 271 -13.20 9.90 23.96
C THR A 271 -12.72 11.26 24.45
N ASN A 272 -12.29 11.33 25.71
CA ASN A 272 -11.80 12.57 26.32
C ASN A 272 -10.56 13.14 25.59
N ASP A 273 -9.83 12.29 24.87
CA ASP A 273 -8.63 12.65 24.10
C ASP A 273 -8.97 13.17 22.69
N GLY A 274 -10.26 13.34 22.37
CA GLY A 274 -10.76 13.86 21.09
C GLY A 274 -10.88 12.80 19.98
N SER A 275 -10.47 11.55 20.22
CA SER A 275 -10.65 10.46 19.25
C SER A 275 -12.08 9.90 19.27
N VAL A 276 -12.60 9.50 18.12
CA VAL A 276 -13.93 8.85 17.99
C VAL A 276 -13.75 7.34 17.87
N SER A 277 -14.45 6.57 18.71
CA SER A 277 -14.40 5.11 18.74
C SER A 277 -15.77 4.49 18.48
N PHE A 278 -15.78 3.29 17.90
CA PHE A 278 -17.00 2.54 17.61
C PHE A 278 -17.38 1.61 18.76
N PHE A 279 -18.68 1.50 19.04
CA PHE A 279 -19.21 0.51 19.98
C PHE A 279 -19.26 -0.87 19.34
N ARG A 280 -18.35 -1.77 19.75
CA ARG A 280 -18.27 -3.15 19.22
C ARG A 280 -19.49 -4.01 19.55
N ARG A 281 -20.21 -3.70 20.64
CA ARG A 281 -21.27 -4.57 21.19
C ARG A 281 -22.64 -4.36 20.52
N THR A 282 -22.98 -3.13 20.15
CA THR A 282 -24.25 -2.77 19.51
C THR A 282 -24.35 -3.23 18.05
N PHE A 283 -23.22 -3.56 17.41
CA PHE A 283 -23.20 -4.00 16.01
C PHE A 283 -23.57 -5.48 15.83
N LEU A 284 -23.46 -6.30 16.88
CA LEU A 284 -23.84 -7.73 16.85
C LEU A 284 -25.36 -7.94 16.78
N ASP A 285 -26.15 -6.98 17.25
CA ASP A 285 -27.62 -7.08 17.31
C ASP A 285 -28.32 -6.74 15.97
N ILE A 286 -27.58 -6.29 14.96
CA ILE A 286 -28.13 -5.86 13.66
C ILE A 286 -27.80 -6.86 12.53
N LEU A 287 -26.82 -7.74 12.77
CA LEU A 287 -26.35 -8.75 11.82
C LEU A 287 -26.90 -10.17 12.09
N LEU A 288 -27.73 -10.33 13.13
CA LEU A 288 -28.47 -11.55 13.47
C LEU A 288 -29.98 -11.27 13.38
#